data_AF-A0A1M5AR73-F1
#
_entry.id   AF-A0A1M5AR73-F1
#
_cell.length_a   1.000
_cell.length_b   1.000
_cell.length_c   1.000
_cell.angle_alpha   90.00
_cell.angle_beta   90.00
_cell.angle_gamma   90.00
#
_symmetry.space_group_name_H-M   'P 1'
#
loop_
_entity.id
_entity.type
_entity.pdbx_description
1 polymer ?
#
loop_
_entity_poly.entity_id
_entity_poly.type
_entity_poly.pdbx_seq_one_letter_code
_entity_poly.pdbx_strand_id
1 'polypeptide(L)'
;MSPKLPSLLPLAIVAVFGLLQFLALALLWGHLGQLSPVSRWLMDNLTGTAWFYPLLWLHDLLINVLLCLPLVLLIRRISDRHSVPLLVAAVVPAFVYFNWPLLGSGIAVTFWHLAGWVSTLVMVPLAFLLMARFRQR
;
A
#
# COMPACT_ATOMS: atom_id res chain seq x y z
N MET A 1 30.77 8.27 -9.60
CA MET A 1 30.47 8.00 -8.17
C MET A 1 29.70 6.69 -8.10
N SER A 2 30.29 5.63 -7.52
CA SER A 2 29.58 4.36 -7.36
C SER A 2 28.49 4.50 -6.28
N PRO A 3 27.22 4.15 -6.56
CA PRO A 3 26.18 4.20 -5.54
C PRO A 3 26.50 3.17 -4.46
N LYS A 4 26.86 3.62 -3.25
CA LYS A 4 26.96 2.73 -2.09
C LYS A 4 25.55 2.20 -1.81
N LEU A 5 25.37 0.88 -1.91
CA LEU A 5 24.14 0.24 -1.50
C LEU A 5 23.82 0.61 -0.04
N PRO A 6 22.54 0.85 0.31
CA PRO A 6 22.16 1.07 1.69
C PRO A 6 22.60 -0.13 2.53
N SER A 7 23.07 0.13 3.75
CA SER A 7 23.37 -0.93 4.70
C SER A 7 22.12 -1.79 4.96
N LEU A 8 22.33 -3.06 5.33
CA LEU A 8 21.23 -4.02 5.52
C LEU A 8 20.24 -3.61 6.62
N LEU A 9 20.72 -2.88 7.63
CA LEU A 9 19.90 -2.46 8.77
C LEU A 9 18.73 -1.52 8.37
N PRO A 10 18.96 -0.41 7.63
CA PRO A 10 17.90 0.38 7.02
C PRO A 10 16.83 -0.42 6.27
N LEU A 11 17.26 -1.39 5.46
CA LEU A 11 16.35 -2.24 4.68
C LEU A 11 15.50 -3.10 5.62
N ALA A 12 16.11 -3.71 6.64
CA ALA A 12 15.41 -4.53 7.61
C ALA A 12 14.38 -3.72 8.43
N ILE A 13 14.75 -2.53 8.90
CA ILE A 13 13.84 -1.63 9.63
C ILE A 13 12.62 -1.32 8.76
N VAL A 14 12.85 -0.87 7.52
CA VAL A 14 11.76 -0.50 6.62
C VAL A 14 10.89 -1.71 6.25
N ALA A 15 11.48 -2.90 6.09
CA ALA A 15 10.72 -4.13 5.85
C ALA A 15 9.80 -4.50 7.01
N VAL A 16 10.28 -4.40 8.25
CA VAL A 16 9.47 -4.66 9.45
C VAL A 16 8.33 -3.65 9.56
N PHE A 17 8.63 -2.36 9.41
CA PHE A 17 7.61 -1.31 9.46
C PHE A 17 6.61 -1.41 8.30
N GLY A 18 7.07 -1.85 7.13
CA GLY A 18 6.23 -2.21 6.00
C GLY A 18 5.25 -3.31 6.39
N LEU A 19 5.73 -4.44 6.88
CA LEU A 19 4.86 -5.55 7.31
C LEU A 19 3.83 -5.11 8.36
N LEU A 20 4.27 -4.35 9.37
CA LEU A 20 3.39 -3.82 10.42
C LEU A 20 2.35 -2.85 9.87
N GLN A 21 2.71 -1.98 8.92
CA GLN A 21 1.79 -1.07 8.27
C GLN A 21 0.67 -1.83 7.55
N PHE A 22 1.01 -2.87 6.79
CA PHE A 22 0.01 -3.65 6.06
C PHE A 22 -0.89 -4.46 7.00
N LEU A 23 -0.32 -5.00 8.09
CA LEU A 23 -1.11 -5.64 9.14
C LEU A 23 -2.10 -4.66 9.77
N ALA A 24 -1.65 -3.45 10.10
CA ALA A 24 -2.51 -2.40 10.67
C ALA A 24 -3.62 -2.00 9.70
N LEU A 25 -3.32 -1.87 8.40
CA LEU A 25 -4.33 -1.62 7.36
C LEU A 25 -5.35 -2.75 7.28
N ALA A 26 -4.92 -4.01 7.30
CA ALA A 26 -5.82 -5.16 7.26
C ALA A 26 -6.79 -5.17 8.46
N LEU A 27 -6.28 -4.92 9.68
CA LEU A 27 -7.10 -4.80 10.88
C LEU A 27 -8.06 -3.61 10.78
N LEU A 28 -7.57 -2.46 10.31
CA LEU A 28 -8.37 -1.25 10.16
C LEU A 28 -9.52 -1.45 9.19
N TRP A 29 -9.27 -2.07 8.03
CA TRP A 29 -10.32 -2.37 7.05
C TRP A 29 -11.36 -3.38 7.55
N GLY A 30 -10.98 -4.27 8.46
CA GLY A 30 -11.93 -5.12 9.20
C GLY A 30 -12.99 -4.34 9.97
N HIS A 31 -12.72 -3.07 10.31
CA HIS A 31 -13.64 -2.19 11.03
C HIS A 31 -14.17 -1.01 10.19
N LEU A 32 -13.37 -0.49 9.25
CA LEU A 32 -13.71 0.70 8.45
C LEU A 32 -14.87 0.47 7.47
N GLY A 33 -15.02 -0.75 6.94
CA GLY A 33 -16.07 -1.05 5.94
C GLY A 33 -17.49 -0.75 6.44
N GLN A 34 -17.73 -0.82 7.75
CA GLN A 34 -19.02 -0.52 8.36
C GLN A 34 -19.21 0.96 8.70
N LEU A 35 -18.10 1.71 8.81
CA LEU A 35 -18.10 3.06 9.34
C LEU A 35 -17.98 4.12 8.24
N SER A 36 -17.35 3.81 7.11
CA SER A 36 -17.13 4.73 5.99
C SER A 36 -18.45 5.27 5.41
N PRO A 37 -18.74 6.58 5.53
CA PRO A 37 -19.93 7.19 4.93
C PRO A 37 -19.90 7.12 3.40
N VAL A 38 -18.70 7.20 2.80
CA VAL A 38 -18.53 7.13 1.34
C VAL A 38 -18.84 5.71 0.84
N SER A 39 -18.34 4.69 1.53
CA SER A 39 -18.64 3.30 1.16
C SER A 39 -20.13 3.00 1.28
N ARG A 40 -20.80 3.53 2.33
CA ARG A 40 -22.27 3.46 2.46
C ARG A 40 -22.98 4.16 1.30
N TRP A 41 -22.61 5.40 1.00
CA TRP A 41 -23.20 6.13 -0.13
C TRP A 41 -23.01 5.39 -1.47
N LEU A 42 -21.83 4.83 -1.72
CA LEU A 42 -21.56 4.02 -2.92
C LEU A 42 -22.47 2.78 -2.98
N MET A 43 -22.66 2.09 -1.85
CA MET A 43 -23.58 0.94 -1.78
C MET A 43 -25.01 1.38 -2.05
N ASP A 44 -25.49 2.44 -1.41
CA ASP A 44 -26.88 2.89 -1.53
C ASP A 44 -27.23 3.37 -2.94
N ASN A 45 -26.27 3.94 -3.68
CA ASN A 45 -26.54 4.61 -4.96
C ASN A 45 -26.06 3.84 -6.19
N LEU A 46 -25.02 3.00 -6.06
CA LEU A 46 -24.33 2.41 -7.21
C LEU A 46 -24.33 0.89 -7.21
N THR A 47 -24.80 0.22 -6.15
CA THR A 47 -24.88 -1.25 -6.13
C THR A 47 -25.63 -1.77 -7.36
N GLY A 48 -25.05 -2.76 -8.05
CA GLY A 48 -25.59 -3.32 -9.28
C GLY A 48 -25.17 -2.60 -10.57
N THR A 49 -24.52 -1.44 -10.47
CA THR A 49 -23.92 -0.75 -11.62
C THR A 49 -22.49 -1.21 -11.88
N ALA A 50 -22.02 -1.07 -13.12
CA ALA A 50 -20.62 -1.35 -13.49
C ALA A 50 -19.60 -0.44 -12.78
N TRP A 51 -20.05 0.70 -12.23
CA TRP A 51 -19.18 1.70 -11.60
C TRP A 51 -18.94 1.47 -10.11
N PHE A 52 -19.75 0.65 -9.44
CA PHE A 52 -19.65 0.43 -8.00
C PHE A 52 -18.27 -0.03 -7.57
N TYR A 53 -17.81 -1.17 -8.10
CA TYR A 53 -16.55 -1.75 -7.64
C TYR A 53 -15.31 -0.94 -8.05
N PRO A 54 -15.19 -0.38 -9.28
CA PRO A 54 -14.07 0.49 -9.61
C PRO A 54 -13.96 1.72 -8.71
N LEU A 55 -15.09 2.35 -8.37
CA LEU A 55 -15.09 3.52 -7.48
C LEU A 55 -14.78 3.15 -6.04
N LEU A 56 -15.29 2.02 -5.55
CA LEU A 56 -14.96 1.49 -4.23
C LEU A 56 -13.45 1.17 -4.14
N TRP A 57 -12.90 0.48 -5.13
CA TRP A 57 -11.47 0.17 -5.19
C TRP A 57 -10.61 1.45 -5.23
N LEU A 58 -11.00 2.43 -6.04
CA LEU A 58 -10.28 3.71 -6.11
C LEU A 58 -10.34 4.47 -4.79
N HIS A 59 -11.50 4.51 -4.14
CA HIS A 59 -11.68 5.12 -2.83
C HIS A 59 -10.76 4.46 -1.79
N ASP A 60 -10.75 3.13 -1.72
CA ASP A 60 -9.94 2.39 -0.75
C ASP A 60 -8.44 2.55 -1.03
N LEU A 61 -8.05 2.60 -2.31
CA LEU A 61 -6.68 2.91 -2.72
C LEU A 61 -6.25 4.29 -2.22
N LEU A 62 -7.09 5.32 -2.39
CA LEU A 62 -6.78 6.68 -1.94
C LEU A 62 -6.60 6.75 -0.42
N ILE A 63 -7.50 6.12 0.34
CA ILE A 63 -7.37 6.04 1.80
C ILE A 63 -6.06 5.36 2.19
N ASN A 64 -5.75 4.22 1.58
CA ASN A 64 -4.54 3.47 1.86
C ASN A 64 -3.27 4.28 1.55
N VAL A 65 -3.25 5.02 0.44
CA VAL A 65 -2.16 5.94 0.10
C VAL A 65 -1.94 6.98 1.21
N LEU A 66 -3.01 7.58 1.74
CA LEU A 66 -2.90 8.54 2.83
C LEU A 66 -2.42 7.89 4.13
N LEU A 67 -2.91 6.69 4.44
CA LEU A 67 -2.51 5.95 5.64
C LEU A 67 -1.07 5.43 5.57
N CYS A 68 -0.46 5.36 4.38
CA CYS A 68 0.95 5.03 4.21
C CYS A 68 1.93 6.20 4.44
N LEU A 69 1.44 7.43 4.66
CA LEU A 69 2.29 8.60 4.90
C LEU A 69 3.28 8.44 6.07
N PRO A 70 2.93 7.83 7.23
CA PRO A 70 3.88 7.59 8.32
C PRO A 70 5.06 6.71 7.91
N LEU A 71 4.82 5.66 7.11
CA LEU A 71 5.86 4.79 6.57
C LEU A 71 6.78 5.54 5.61
N VAL A 72 6.21 6.40 4.76
CA VAL A 72 6.96 7.27 3.85
C VAL A 72 7.86 8.25 4.62
N LEU A 73 7.34 8.83 5.71
CA LEU A 73 8.10 9.71 6.61
C LEU A 73 9.32 8.98 7.20
N LEU A 74 9.14 7.73 7.64
CA LEU A 74 10.24 6.89 8.14
C LEU A 74 11.30 6.64 7.06
N ILE A 75 10.88 6.22 5.86
CA ILE A 75 11.78 5.96 4.72
C ILE A 75 12.65 7.19 4.43
N ARG A 76 12.04 8.38 4.42
CA ARG A 76 12.76 9.64 4.18
C ARG A 76 13.72 10.01 5.29
N ARG A 77 13.35 9.78 6.55
CA ARG A 77 14.27 10.01 7.67
C ARG A 77 15.49 9.10 7.61
N ILE A 78 15.34 7.89 7.07
CA ILE A 78 16.44 6.93 6.93
C ILE A 78 17.35 7.29 5.75
N SER A 79 16.79 7.67 4.60
CA SER A 79 17.60 8.11 3.46
C SER A 79 16.85 8.99 2.47
N ASP A 80 17.48 10.10 2.10
CA ASP A 80 17.02 10.98 1.02
C ASP A 80 17.50 10.55 -0.37
N ARG A 81 18.56 9.72 -0.46
CA ARG A 81 19.23 9.38 -1.72
C ARG A 81 18.93 7.98 -2.24
N HIS A 82 18.55 7.04 -1.36
CA HIS A 82 18.33 5.63 -1.72
C HIS A 82 16.89 5.20 -1.44
N SER A 83 15.93 5.96 -1.95
CA SER A 83 14.50 5.71 -1.69
C SER A 83 13.98 4.44 -2.35
N VAL A 84 14.46 4.06 -3.55
CA VAL A 84 13.92 2.91 -4.28
C VAL A 84 14.16 1.57 -3.55
N PRO A 85 15.40 1.21 -3.12
CA PRO A 85 15.59 -0.02 -2.36
C PRO A 85 14.80 -0.08 -1.06
N LEU A 86 14.64 1.06 -0.37
CA LEU A 86 13.84 1.15 0.85
C LEU A 86 12.35 0.96 0.55
N LEU A 87 11.81 1.55 -0.53
CA LEU A 87 10.42 1.34 -0.95
C LEU A 87 10.16 -0.14 -1.29
N VAL A 88 11.08 -0.78 -2.03
CA VAL A 88 10.99 -2.21 -2.34
C VAL A 88 10.99 -3.04 -1.06
N ALA A 89 11.90 -2.74 -0.12
CA ALA A 89 11.95 -3.41 1.17
C ALA A 89 10.68 -3.20 2.00
N ALA A 90 10.04 -2.02 1.90
CA ALA A 90 8.79 -1.72 2.62
C ALA A 90 7.58 -2.52 2.10
N VAL A 91 7.57 -2.82 0.79
CA VAL A 91 6.39 -3.32 0.10
C VAL A 91 6.49 -4.82 -0.17
N VAL A 92 7.60 -5.29 -0.74
CA VAL A 92 7.71 -6.66 -1.27
C VAL A 92 7.57 -7.73 -0.17
N PRO A 93 8.23 -7.63 0.99
CA PRO A 93 8.06 -8.63 2.05
C PRO A 93 6.61 -8.74 2.52
N ALA A 94 5.94 -7.60 2.70
CA ALA A 94 4.53 -7.57 3.08
C ALA A 94 3.65 -8.17 1.97
N PHE A 95 3.84 -7.76 0.72
CA PHE A 95 3.11 -8.29 -0.43
C PHE A 95 3.22 -9.82 -0.51
N VAL A 96 4.44 -10.35 -0.41
CA VAL A 96 4.68 -11.79 -0.47
C VAL A 96 4.00 -12.48 0.71
N TYR A 97 4.16 -11.97 1.93
CA TYR A 97 3.53 -12.57 3.13
C TYR A 97 2.01 -12.67 3.01
N PHE A 98 1.33 -11.58 2.64
CA PHE A 98 -0.13 -11.56 2.57
C PHE A 98 -0.70 -12.31 1.36
N ASN A 99 0.08 -12.49 0.29
CA ASN A 99 -0.38 -13.15 -0.94
C ASN A 99 0.24 -14.53 -1.17
N TRP A 100 1.12 -15.00 -0.28
CA TRP A 100 1.78 -16.31 -0.37
C TRP A 100 0.81 -17.47 -0.63
N PRO A 101 -0.36 -17.56 0.05
CA PRO A 101 -1.30 -18.65 -0.20
C PRO A 101 -1.82 -18.67 -1.64
N LEU A 102 -2.03 -17.50 -2.24
CA LEU A 102 -2.50 -17.38 -3.63
C LEU A 102 -1.38 -17.66 -4.64
N LEU A 103 -0.14 -17.25 -4.32
CA LEU A 103 1.03 -17.48 -5.17
C LEU A 103 1.40 -18.97 -5.27
N GLY A 104 1.18 -19.74 -4.19
CA GLY A 104 1.57 -21.15 -4.11
C GLY A 104 0.48 -22.17 -4.42
N SER A 105 -0.79 -21.77 -4.53
CA SER A 105 -1.94 -22.69 -4.56
C SER A 105 -2.44 -23.07 -5.96
N GLY A 106 -1.96 -22.42 -7.02
CA GLY A 106 -2.46 -22.66 -8.38
C GLY A 106 -3.93 -22.25 -8.60
N ILE A 107 -4.52 -21.50 -7.66
CA ILE A 107 -5.89 -20.98 -7.77
C ILE A 107 -5.97 -19.98 -8.94
N ALA A 108 -7.07 -20.03 -9.68
CA ALA A 108 -7.34 -19.06 -10.73
C ALA A 108 -7.40 -17.64 -10.16
N VAL A 109 -6.40 -16.82 -10.52
CA VAL A 109 -6.32 -15.42 -10.10
C VAL A 109 -7.44 -14.64 -10.78
N THR A 110 -8.38 -14.12 -9.98
CA THR A 110 -9.47 -13.28 -10.49
C THR A 110 -9.02 -11.82 -10.62
N PHE A 111 -9.80 -11.02 -11.37
CA PHE A 111 -9.58 -9.58 -11.48
C PHE A 111 -9.44 -8.88 -10.12
N TRP A 112 -10.25 -9.25 -9.11
CA TRP A 112 -10.21 -8.64 -7.78
C TRP A 112 -8.93 -8.94 -7.02
N HIS A 113 -8.34 -10.12 -7.22
CA HIS A 113 -7.02 -10.44 -6.67
C HIS A 113 -5.95 -9.54 -7.29
N LEU A 114 -5.97 -9.36 -8.62
CA LEU A 114 -5.05 -8.45 -9.30
C LEU A 114 -5.23 -7.00 -8.84
N ALA A 115 -6.47 -6.55 -8.67
CA ALA A 115 -6.77 -5.21 -8.17
C ALA A 115 -6.21 -5.01 -6.75
N GLY A 116 -6.36 -6.01 -5.87
CA GLY A 116 -5.76 -6.01 -4.53
C GLY A 116 -4.23 -6.00 -4.57
N TRP A 117 -3.62 -6.77 -5.47
CA TRP A 117 -2.17 -6.79 -5.67
C TRP A 117 -1.64 -5.44 -6.12
N VAL A 118 -2.30 -4.82 -7.10
CA VAL A 118 -1.95 -3.48 -7.57
C VAL A 118 -2.00 -2.51 -6.39
N SER A 119 -3.10 -2.45 -5.63
CA SER A 119 -3.20 -1.55 -4.48
C SER A 119 -2.08 -1.76 -3.46
N THR A 120 -1.81 -3.02 -3.14
CA THR A 120 -0.76 -3.44 -2.20
C THR A 120 0.62 -2.94 -2.65
N LEU A 121 0.93 -3.07 -3.94
CA LEU A 121 2.23 -2.70 -4.50
C LEU A 121 2.42 -1.19 -4.70
N VAL A 122 1.34 -0.47 -5.03
CA VAL A 122 1.44 0.93 -5.47
C VAL A 122 1.15 1.95 -4.37
N MET A 123 0.44 1.59 -3.30
CA MET A 123 0.02 2.59 -2.32
C MET A 123 1.18 3.31 -1.60
N VAL A 124 2.24 2.58 -1.21
CA VAL A 124 3.43 3.17 -0.57
C VAL A 124 4.24 4.02 -1.56
N PRO A 125 4.55 3.55 -2.79
CA PRO A 125 5.17 4.40 -3.82
C PRO A 125 4.37 5.66 -4.14
N LEU A 126 3.04 5.56 -4.28
CA LEU A 126 2.18 6.72 -4.54
C LEU A 126 2.22 7.72 -3.38
N ALA A 127 2.15 7.24 -2.14
CA ALA A 127 2.30 8.07 -0.96
C ALA A 127 3.65 8.79 -0.93
N PHE A 128 4.73 8.08 -1.32
CA PHE A 128 6.07 8.66 -1.43
C PHE A 128 6.15 9.77 -2.47
N LEU A 129 5.53 9.57 -3.64
CA LEU A 129 5.46 10.56 -4.71
C LEU A 129 4.64 11.79 -4.32
N LEU A 130 3.49 11.61 -3.68
CA LEU A 130 2.68 12.71 -3.16
C LEU A 130 3.49 13.55 -2.20
N MET A 131 4.20 12.92 -1.27
CA MET A 131 5.03 13.63 -0.31
C MET A 131 6.23 14.33 -0.96
N ALA A 132 6.72 13.87 -2.12
CA ALA A 132 7.88 14.47 -2.80
C ALA A 132 7.58 15.88 -3.30
N ARG A 133 6.34 16.15 -3.70
CA ARG A 133 5.92 17.45 -4.19
C ARG A 133 5.87 18.53 -3.12
N PHE A 134 5.65 18.16 -1.85
CA PHE A 134 5.60 19.12 -0.75
C PHE A 134 6.98 19.57 -0.25
N ARG A 135 8.06 18.93 -0.69
CA ARG A 135 9.43 19.26 -0.29
C ARG A 135 10.14 20.22 -1.27
N GLN A 136 9.55 20.49 -2.42
CA GLN A 136 10.12 21.39 -3.44
C GLN A 136 9.80 22.88 -3.22
N ARG A 137 9.39 23.26 -2.01
CA ARG A 137 9.21 24.66 -1.56
C ARG A 137 10.09 24.89 -0.35
#